data_AF-A0A518EYX3-F1
#
_entry.id   AF-A0A518EYX3-F1
#
_cell.length_a   1.000
_cell.length_b   1.000
_cell.length_c   1.000
_cell.angle_alpha   90.00
_cell.angle_beta   90.00
_cell.angle_gamma   90.00
#
_symmetry.space_group_name_H-M   'P 1'
#
loop_
_entity.id
_entity.type
_entity.pdbx_description
1 polymer ?
#
loop_
_entity_poly.entity_id
_entity_poly.type
_entity_poly.pdbx_seq_one_letter_code
_entity_poly.pdbx_strand_id
1 'polypeptide(L)'
;MASDTRIWRTDNGGQSWTSITPSPLGTYHAIDMVGDVGYAVGTKLIKTTDGGLTWTFVEDPALRYYGIDFADAEIGHRVGEQGAIDFTDDGGMSWTSQSSGVTTTLRQIDTLGPTVALAVGDHGVVILTSDGGATWTPVSPPGVTNETLYGATIGGGTAWFSGSEAGVWRLGPPQADCEVQSYCQGKVHSGGSVAALTLFGTPNVANGSYGVGILDALPGSVAIGFESTTGPNTMPLHGGTLCVLPPLNRLSVLSLDGSGFGFYTLPMTPAMVGTTRWYQLLFRDPANPDGTGIGLTDGLRITFCP
;
A
#
# COMPACT_ATOMS: atom_id res chain seq x y z
N MET A 1 -27.85 7.59 29.99
CA MET A 1 -27.89 6.22 30.51
C MET A 1 -26.44 5.80 30.75
N ALA A 2 -26.07 5.42 31.96
CA ALA A 2 -24.73 4.88 32.19
C ALA A 2 -24.58 3.65 31.28
N SER A 3 -23.64 3.70 30.34
CA SER A 3 -23.30 2.52 29.53
C SER A 3 -22.84 1.45 30.52
N ASP A 4 -23.62 0.39 30.65
CA ASP A 4 -23.27 -0.72 31.52
C ASP A 4 -22.01 -1.37 30.95
N THR A 5 -20.88 -1.16 31.62
CA THR A 5 -19.60 -1.70 31.18
C THR A 5 -19.67 -3.22 31.21
N ARG A 6 -19.46 -3.87 30.07
CA ARG A 6 -19.40 -5.32 29.99
C ARG A 6 -18.22 -5.73 29.13
N ILE A 7 -17.35 -6.55 29.68
CA ILE A 7 -16.31 -7.26 28.94
C ILE A 7 -16.84 -8.66 28.69
N TRP A 8 -16.76 -9.10 27.44
CA TRP A 8 -17.19 -10.42 27.00
C TRP A 8 -16.00 -11.20 26.48
N ARG A 9 -15.97 -12.49 26.78
CA ARG A 9 -14.94 -13.43 26.31
C ARG A 9 -15.56 -14.61 25.60
N THR A 10 -14.87 -15.11 24.59
CA THR A 10 -15.19 -16.33 23.86
C THR A 10 -14.00 -17.28 23.91
N ASP A 11 -14.26 -18.58 23.92
CA ASP A 11 -13.28 -19.67 23.84
C ASP A 11 -13.46 -20.53 22.56
N ASN A 12 -14.42 -20.16 21.71
CA ASN A 12 -14.84 -20.93 20.54
C ASN A 12 -14.97 -20.07 19.28
N GLY A 13 -14.10 -19.07 19.14
CA GLY A 13 -14.05 -18.23 17.94
C GLY A 13 -15.29 -17.35 17.75
N GLY A 14 -15.97 -16.97 18.84
CA GLY A 14 -17.10 -16.05 18.81
C GLY A 14 -18.47 -16.70 18.64
N GLN A 15 -18.57 -18.03 18.65
CA GLN A 15 -19.86 -18.73 18.59
C GLN A 15 -20.69 -18.52 19.86
N SER A 16 -20.04 -18.40 21.01
CA SER A 16 -20.67 -18.02 22.28
C SER A 16 -19.79 -17.09 23.10
N TRP A 17 -20.45 -16.29 23.95
CA TRP A 17 -19.81 -15.25 24.75
C TRP A 17 -20.22 -15.35 26.23
N THR A 18 -19.25 -15.19 27.11
CA THR A 18 -19.43 -15.13 28.56
C THR A 18 -19.05 -13.75 29.08
N SER A 19 -19.91 -13.15 29.89
CA SER A 19 -19.63 -11.85 30.52
C SER A 19 -18.65 -12.04 31.67
N ILE A 20 -17.54 -11.30 31.66
CA ILE A 20 -16.47 -11.33 32.67
C ILE A 20 -16.26 -9.94 33.29
N THR A 21 -17.34 -9.17 33.41
CA THR A 21 -17.33 -7.77 33.81
C THR A 21 -16.48 -7.53 35.06
N PRO A 22 -15.38 -6.76 34.97
CA PRO A 22 -14.53 -6.48 36.10
C PRO A 22 -15.16 -5.47 37.06
N SER A 23 -14.77 -5.58 38.32
CA SER A 23 -15.02 -4.56 39.34
C SER A 23 -13.70 -3.84 39.66
N PRO A 24 -13.67 -2.50 39.75
CA PRO A 24 -14.81 -1.58 39.66
C PRO A 24 -15.23 -1.30 38.21
N LEU A 25 -16.51 -0.97 38.00
CA LEU A 25 -17.03 -0.55 36.69
C LEU A 25 -16.33 0.73 36.19
N GLY A 26 -16.08 0.83 34.89
CA GLY A 26 -15.52 2.00 34.22
C GLY A 26 -15.75 1.92 32.71
N THR A 27 -15.69 3.02 31.96
CA THR A 27 -15.86 2.95 30.50
C THR A 27 -14.54 2.53 29.87
N TYR A 28 -14.57 1.53 28.99
CA TYR A 28 -13.41 1.09 28.20
C TYR A 28 -13.70 1.35 26.72
N HIS A 29 -12.70 1.90 26.03
CA HIS A 29 -12.77 2.31 24.62
C HIS A 29 -11.95 1.41 23.71
N ALA A 30 -10.84 0.87 24.21
CA ALA A 30 -10.00 -0.07 23.47
C ALA A 30 -9.53 -1.20 24.38
N ILE A 31 -9.25 -2.34 23.76
CA ILE A 31 -8.65 -3.52 24.36
C ILE A 31 -7.57 -4.04 23.41
N ASP A 32 -6.44 -4.45 23.96
CA ASP A 32 -5.38 -5.14 23.21
C ASP A 32 -4.87 -6.35 24.00
N MET A 33 -4.48 -7.41 23.29
CA MET A 33 -4.07 -8.70 23.83
C MET A 33 -2.81 -9.20 23.11
N VAL A 34 -1.73 -9.42 23.88
CA VAL A 34 -0.49 -10.07 23.42
C VAL A 34 -0.34 -11.40 24.15
N GLY A 35 -0.76 -12.47 23.48
CA GLY A 35 -0.85 -13.80 24.10
C GLY A 35 -1.86 -13.81 25.24
N ASP A 36 -1.43 -14.21 26.43
CA ASP A 36 -2.28 -14.25 27.63
C ASP A 36 -2.31 -12.91 28.40
N VAL A 37 -1.49 -11.94 28.01
CA VAL A 37 -1.47 -10.60 28.62
C VAL A 37 -2.35 -9.67 27.81
N GLY A 38 -3.10 -8.80 28.48
CA GLY A 38 -3.88 -7.78 27.77
C GLY A 38 -4.35 -6.65 28.65
N TYR A 39 -4.78 -5.57 28.00
CA TYR A 39 -5.11 -4.30 28.62
C TYR A 39 -6.40 -3.75 28.03
N ALA A 40 -7.25 -3.19 28.87
CA ALA A 40 -8.39 -2.40 28.43
C ALA A 40 -8.33 -1.00 29.05
N VAL A 41 -8.46 0.01 28.20
CA VAL A 41 -8.27 1.41 28.57
C VAL A 41 -9.51 2.23 28.28
N GLY A 42 -9.74 3.26 29.09
CA GLY A 42 -10.78 4.26 28.87
C GLY A 42 -10.74 5.32 29.95
N THR A 43 -11.77 5.35 30.81
CA THR A 43 -11.71 6.11 32.08
C THR A 43 -10.93 5.36 33.16
N LYS A 44 -10.57 4.10 32.91
CA LYS A 44 -9.77 3.24 33.80
C LYS A 44 -8.81 2.42 32.95
N LEU A 45 -7.74 1.95 33.56
CA LEU A 45 -6.88 0.91 33.00
C LEU A 45 -7.05 -0.37 33.81
N ILE A 46 -7.29 -1.47 33.10
CA ILE A 46 -7.32 -2.83 33.66
C ILE A 46 -6.38 -3.73 32.86
N LYS A 47 -5.86 -4.77 33.52
CA LYS A 47 -4.91 -5.74 32.95
C LYS A 47 -5.33 -7.17 33.25
N THR A 48 -5.10 -8.06 32.29
CA THR A 48 -5.12 -9.52 32.45
C THR A 48 -3.73 -10.10 32.17
N THR A 49 -3.43 -11.23 32.80
CA THR A 49 -2.24 -12.06 32.54
C THR A 49 -2.60 -13.54 32.37
N ASP A 50 -3.89 -13.83 32.20
CA ASP A 50 -4.44 -15.18 32.14
C ASP A 50 -5.42 -15.37 30.96
N GLY A 51 -5.17 -14.66 29.85
CA GLY A 51 -5.96 -14.75 28.63
C GLY A 51 -7.38 -14.20 28.78
N GLY A 52 -7.53 -13.18 29.64
CA GLY A 52 -8.80 -12.53 29.92
C GLY A 52 -9.74 -13.35 30.79
N LEU A 53 -9.26 -14.36 31.52
CA LEU A 53 -10.10 -15.08 32.50
C LEU A 53 -10.41 -14.19 33.70
N THR A 54 -9.42 -13.43 34.16
CA THR A 54 -9.57 -12.41 35.20
C THR A 54 -8.92 -11.09 34.77
N TRP A 55 -9.49 -9.99 35.27
CA TRP A 55 -9.03 -8.64 34.99
C TRP A 55 -8.83 -7.90 36.31
N THR A 56 -7.67 -7.27 36.44
CA THR A 56 -7.26 -6.52 37.62
C THR A 56 -7.23 -5.04 37.32
N PHE A 57 -7.65 -4.23 38.30
CA PHE A 57 -7.54 -2.78 38.20
C PHE A 57 -6.08 -2.35 38.30
N VAL A 58 -5.63 -1.53 37.36
CA VAL A 58 -4.28 -0.96 37.34
C VAL A 58 -4.32 0.46 37.88
N GLU A 59 -5.09 1.35 37.24
CA GLU A 59 -5.17 2.76 37.63
C GLU A 59 -6.43 3.47 37.11
N ASP A 60 -6.64 4.68 37.63
CA ASP A 60 -7.64 5.67 37.19
C ASP A 60 -6.88 6.87 36.59
N PRO A 61 -6.61 6.84 35.26
CA PRO A 61 -5.81 7.88 34.63
C PRO A 61 -6.49 9.25 34.70
N ALA A 62 -5.70 10.32 34.82
CA ALA A 62 -6.24 11.68 34.89
C ALA A 62 -6.94 12.14 33.60
N LEU A 63 -6.58 11.54 32.46
CA LEU A 63 -7.17 11.77 31.15
C LEU A 63 -7.92 10.52 30.69
N ARG A 64 -8.88 10.69 29.80
CA ARG A 64 -9.51 9.57 29.11
C ARG A 64 -8.66 9.13 27.92
N TYR A 65 -8.41 7.83 27.82
CA TYR A 65 -7.73 7.22 26.68
C TYR A 65 -8.73 6.52 25.77
N TYR A 66 -8.47 6.53 24.47
CA TYR A 66 -9.35 5.96 23.45
C TYR A 66 -8.71 4.81 22.68
N GLY A 67 -7.37 4.78 22.58
CA GLY A 67 -6.62 3.71 21.94
C GLY A 67 -5.51 3.19 22.84
N ILE A 68 -5.21 1.90 22.72
CA ILE A 68 -4.06 1.23 23.31
C ILE A 68 -3.62 0.13 22.35
N ASP A 69 -2.32 -0.04 22.20
CA ASP A 69 -1.74 -1.09 21.36
C ASP A 69 -0.33 -1.45 21.84
N PHE A 70 0.00 -2.73 21.82
CA PHE A 70 1.28 -3.28 22.25
C PHE A 70 2.02 -3.95 21.09
N ALA A 71 3.28 -3.55 20.90
CA ALA A 71 4.18 -4.15 19.91
C ALA A 71 4.63 -5.55 20.34
N ASP A 72 4.75 -5.75 21.65
CA ASP A 72 5.02 -7.03 22.32
C ASP A 72 4.50 -6.98 23.77
N ALA A 73 4.77 -8.00 24.59
CA ALA A 73 4.23 -8.09 25.94
C ALA A 73 4.72 -6.97 26.89
N GLU A 74 5.82 -6.29 26.56
CA GLU A 74 6.46 -5.27 27.39
C GLU A 74 6.28 -3.86 26.83
N ILE A 75 6.32 -3.71 25.50
CA ILE A 75 6.35 -2.41 24.82
C ILE A 75 4.97 -2.06 24.26
N GLY A 76 4.42 -0.92 24.70
CA GLY A 76 3.11 -0.45 24.24
C GLY A 76 2.89 1.05 24.36
N HIS A 77 1.84 1.52 23.68
CA HIS A 77 1.42 2.91 23.71
C HIS A 77 -0.08 3.01 23.98
N ARG A 78 -0.50 4.12 24.60
CA ARG A 78 -1.92 4.51 24.71
C ARG A 78 -2.10 5.96 24.33
N VAL A 79 -3.26 6.28 23.75
CA VAL A 79 -3.56 7.62 23.23
C VAL A 79 -4.93 8.12 23.68
N GLY A 80 -5.07 9.43 23.88
CA GLY A 80 -6.25 9.98 24.54
C GLY A 80 -6.55 11.46 24.31
N GLU A 81 -7.32 12.01 25.24
CA GLU A 81 -7.69 13.43 25.27
C GLU A 81 -6.47 14.35 25.28
N GLN A 82 -6.65 15.57 24.77
CA GLN A 82 -5.63 16.63 24.80
C GLN A 82 -4.32 16.27 24.09
N GLY A 83 -4.36 15.32 23.13
CA GLY A 83 -3.17 14.84 22.43
C GLY A 83 -2.28 13.94 23.29
N ALA A 84 -2.81 13.36 24.37
CA ALA A 84 -2.05 12.48 25.25
C ALA A 84 -1.54 11.25 24.50
N ILE A 85 -0.26 10.97 24.67
CA ILE A 85 0.40 9.72 24.31
C ILE A 85 1.22 9.31 25.52
N ASP A 86 1.00 8.09 26.00
CA ASP A 86 1.91 7.48 26.97
C ASP A 86 2.50 6.20 26.41
N PHE A 87 3.70 5.90 26.86
CA PHE A 87 4.50 4.75 26.49
C PHE A 87 4.83 3.91 27.72
N THR A 88 4.94 2.59 27.52
CA THR A 88 5.45 1.64 28.50
C THR A 88 6.47 0.72 27.83
N ASP A 89 7.49 0.33 28.58
CA ASP A 89 8.49 -0.69 28.24
C ASP A 89 8.59 -1.78 29.33
N ASP A 90 7.60 -1.83 30.23
CA ASP A 90 7.53 -2.74 31.36
C ASP A 90 6.17 -3.45 31.47
N GLY A 91 5.48 -3.60 30.33
CA GLY A 91 4.19 -4.27 30.27
C GLY A 91 3.13 -3.48 31.06
N GLY A 92 3.09 -2.17 30.86
CA GLY A 92 2.08 -1.29 31.45
C GLY A 92 2.09 -1.23 32.97
N MET A 93 3.19 -1.62 33.63
CA MET A 93 3.37 -1.42 35.07
C MET A 93 3.61 0.07 35.37
N SER A 94 4.28 0.77 34.46
CA SER A 94 4.43 2.22 34.46
C SER A 94 4.23 2.80 33.06
N TRP A 95 3.79 4.07 33.03
CA TRP A 95 3.50 4.80 31.80
C TRP A 95 4.23 6.14 31.83
N THR A 96 5.01 6.42 30.78
CA THR A 96 5.73 7.68 30.61
C THR A 96 5.08 8.50 29.51
N SER A 97 4.75 9.75 29.80
CA SER A 97 4.12 10.64 28.83
C SER A 97 5.11 11.09 27.75
N GLN A 98 4.64 11.09 26.50
CA GLN A 98 5.38 11.53 25.32
C GLN A 98 4.73 12.78 24.72
N SER A 99 5.55 13.71 24.22
CA SER A 99 5.03 14.89 23.55
C SER A 99 4.60 14.55 22.13
N SER A 100 3.29 14.64 21.87
CA SER A 100 2.71 14.38 20.54
C SER A 100 2.80 15.54 19.56
N GLY A 101 3.07 16.75 20.06
CA GLY A 101 3.04 17.99 19.27
C GLY A 101 1.63 18.47 18.88
N VAL A 102 0.57 17.82 19.35
CA VAL A 102 -0.83 18.18 19.09
C VAL A 102 -1.63 18.27 20.38
N THR A 103 -2.72 19.04 20.37
CA THR A 103 -3.65 19.15 21.51
C THR A 103 -5.00 18.49 21.23
N THR A 104 -5.17 17.97 20.02
CA THR A 104 -6.41 17.34 19.58
C THR A 104 -6.52 15.93 20.15
N THR A 105 -7.74 15.50 20.47
CA THR A 105 -7.97 14.13 20.97
C THR A 105 -7.51 13.10 19.95
N LEU A 106 -6.65 12.19 20.41
CA LEU A 106 -6.25 11.01 19.66
C LEU A 106 -7.24 9.88 19.97
N ARG A 107 -7.69 9.19 18.93
CA ARG A 107 -8.77 8.19 18.96
C ARG A 107 -8.25 6.77 18.86
N GLN A 108 -7.18 6.55 18.13
CA GLN A 108 -6.61 5.22 17.94
C GLN A 108 -5.10 5.31 17.73
N ILE A 109 -4.41 4.22 18.07
CA ILE A 109 -3.00 3.97 17.80
C ILE A 109 -2.86 2.56 17.23
N ASP A 110 -1.84 2.34 16.41
CA ASP A 110 -1.39 1.03 15.93
C ASP A 110 0.14 1.02 15.90
N THR A 111 0.76 -0.05 16.41
CA THR A 111 2.21 -0.22 16.50
C THR A 111 2.72 -1.22 15.46
N LEU A 112 3.91 -0.95 14.92
CA LEU A 112 4.62 -1.83 13.99
C LEU A 112 6.01 -2.13 14.55
N GLY A 113 6.05 -3.05 15.52
CA GLY A 113 7.24 -3.31 16.31
C GLY A 113 7.54 -2.18 17.31
N PRO A 114 8.67 -2.25 18.03
CA PRO A 114 8.89 -1.44 19.23
C PRO A 114 9.17 0.04 18.96
N THR A 115 9.53 0.42 17.73
CA THR A 115 9.95 1.80 17.41
C THR A 115 8.98 2.56 16.51
N VAL A 116 8.07 1.87 15.83
CA VAL A 116 7.14 2.51 14.88
C VAL A 116 5.74 2.45 15.43
N ALA A 117 5.07 3.59 15.52
CA ALA A 117 3.67 3.67 15.89
C ALA A 117 2.98 4.83 15.18
N LEU A 118 1.71 4.64 14.88
CA LEU A 118 0.87 5.58 14.15
C LEU A 118 -0.37 5.89 15.00
N ALA A 119 -0.60 7.16 15.30
CA ALA A 119 -1.79 7.60 16.02
C ALA A 119 -2.64 8.54 15.17
N VAL A 120 -3.96 8.41 15.32
CA VAL A 120 -4.96 9.22 14.61
C VAL A 120 -5.95 9.86 15.56
N GLY A 121 -6.57 10.96 15.15
CA GLY A 121 -7.48 11.69 16.02
C GLY A 121 -8.53 12.53 15.31
N ASP A 122 -9.15 13.42 16.08
CA ASP A 122 -10.11 14.40 15.56
C ASP A 122 -9.42 15.38 14.56
N HIS A 123 -10.21 16.03 13.72
CA HIS A 123 -9.73 17.05 12.75
C HIS A 123 -8.63 16.55 11.80
N GLY A 124 -8.69 15.27 11.38
CA GLY A 124 -7.77 14.67 10.43
C GLY A 124 -6.35 14.50 10.94
N VAL A 125 -6.12 14.60 12.26
CA VAL A 125 -4.79 14.45 12.84
C VAL A 125 -4.29 13.03 12.61
N VAL A 126 -3.11 12.93 11.99
CA VAL A 126 -2.33 11.70 11.88
C VAL A 126 -0.89 12.03 12.25
N ILE A 127 -0.32 11.28 13.18
CA ILE A 127 1.06 11.43 13.65
C ILE A 127 1.74 10.06 13.67
N LEU A 128 3.03 10.05 13.35
CA LEU A 128 3.86 8.86 13.24
C LEU A 128 5.13 9.05 14.07
N THR A 129 5.52 8.02 14.80
CA THR A 129 6.87 7.87 15.33
C THR A 129 7.61 6.73 14.62
N SER A 130 8.93 6.85 14.54
CA SER A 130 9.84 5.81 14.07
C SER A 130 11.02 5.55 15.01
N ASP A 131 10.97 6.18 16.20
CA ASP A 131 12.03 6.17 17.22
C ASP A 131 11.49 5.78 18.61
N GLY A 132 10.38 5.05 18.67
CA GLY A 132 9.74 4.61 19.93
C GLY A 132 9.00 5.72 20.66
N GLY A 133 8.68 6.82 19.96
CA GLY A 133 7.92 7.95 20.48
C GLY A 133 8.77 9.04 21.15
N ALA A 134 10.09 9.00 20.96
CA ALA A 134 10.94 10.13 21.30
C ALA A 134 10.58 11.37 20.45
N THR A 135 10.18 11.16 19.20
CA THR A 135 9.58 12.18 18.35
C THR A 135 8.31 11.66 17.65
N TRP A 136 7.31 12.54 17.58
CA TRP A 136 6.07 12.33 16.83
C TRP A 136 5.98 13.36 15.70
N THR A 137 5.80 12.87 14.48
CA THR A 137 5.81 13.69 13.27
C THR A 137 4.42 13.68 12.62
N PRO A 138 3.84 14.87 12.32
CA PRO A 138 2.60 14.94 11.56
C PRO A 138 2.76 14.35 10.16
N VAL A 139 1.77 13.57 9.73
CA VAL A 139 1.66 13.05 8.37
C VAL A 139 0.29 13.43 7.79
N SER A 140 0.22 13.65 6.48
CA SER A 140 -1.01 14.08 5.81
C SER A 140 -1.39 13.07 4.73
N PRO A 141 -2.26 12.09 5.05
CA PRO A 141 -2.76 11.18 4.03
C PRO A 141 -3.55 11.94 2.95
N PRO A 142 -3.41 11.59 1.66
CA PRO A 142 -4.15 12.25 0.58
C PRO A 142 -5.66 12.17 0.81
N GLY A 143 -6.34 13.32 0.73
CA GLY A 143 -7.79 13.40 0.87
C GLY A 143 -8.32 13.42 2.31
N VAL A 144 -7.45 13.32 3.33
CA VAL A 144 -7.82 13.59 4.72
C VAL A 144 -7.71 15.10 4.96
N THR A 145 -8.77 15.73 5.47
CA THR A 145 -8.77 17.19 5.65
C THR A 145 -9.22 17.65 7.03
N ASN A 146 -10.39 17.22 7.50
CA ASN A 146 -10.93 17.70 8.79
C ASN A 146 -11.89 16.69 9.46
N GLU A 147 -11.93 15.45 8.99
CA GLU A 147 -12.76 14.40 9.57
C GLU A 147 -12.16 13.83 10.87
N THR A 148 -12.99 13.32 11.77
CA THR A 148 -12.47 12.52 12.88
C THR A 148 -12.09 11.15 12.35
N LEU A 149 -10.83 10.75 12.55
CA LEU A 149 -10.37 9.40 12.26
C LEU A 149 -10.58 8.52 13.51
N TYR A 150 -11.26 7.39 13.31
CA TYR A 150 -11.56 6.41 14.36
C TYR A 150 -10.76 5.10 14.19
N GLY A 151 -10.32 4.84 12.96
CA GLY A 151 -9.61 3.64 12.56
C GLY A 151 -8.24 3.96 11.95
N ALA A 152 -7.21 3.20 12.30
CA ALA A 152 -5.88 3.22 11.74
C ALA A 152 -5.28 1.82 11.77
N THR A 153 -4.51 1.44 10.76
CA THR A 153 -3.58 0.31 10.88
C THR A 153 -2.35 0.56 10.02
N ILE A 154 -1.19 0.05 10.43
CA ILE A 154 0.10 0.18 9.76
C ILE A 154 0.79 -1.18 9.63
N GLY A 155 1.24 -1.50 8.42
CA GLY A 155 1.92 -2.76 8.13
C GLY A 155 2.46 -2.80 6.71
N GLY A 156 3.57 -3.49 6.48
CA GLY A 156 4.14 -3.66 5.14
C GLY A 156 4.45 -2.33 4.43
N GLY A 157 4.82 -1.28 5.19
CA GLY A 157 5.09 0.06 4.66
C GLY A 157 3.86 0.84 4.20
N THR A 158 2.65 0.36 4.50
CA THR A 158 1.38 1.04 4.19
C THR A 158 0.59 1.24 5.49
N ALA A 159 -0.12 2.35 5.57
CA ALA A 159 -1.09 2.67 6.60
C ALA A 159 -2.47 2.89 5.98
N TRP A 160 -3.51 2.46 6.68
CA TRP A 160 -4.92 2.61 6.31
C TRP A 160 -5.67 3.34 7.40
N PHE A 161 -6.65 4.15 7.03
CA PHE A 161 -7.41 4.98 7.96
C PHE A 161 -8.91 4.92 7.66
N SER A 162 -9.74 5.05 8.69
CA SER A 162 -11.19 5.22 8.56
C SER A 162 -11.71 6.26 9.56
N GLY A 163 -12.84 6.90 9.23
CA GLY A 163 -13.26 8.12 9.92
C GLY A 163 -14.75 8.42 9.79
N SER A 164 -15.14 9.63 10.20
CA SER A 164 -16.54 10.06 10.26
C SER A 164 -17.23 10.23 8.91
N GLU A 165 -16.46 10.33 7.83
CA GLU A 165 -16.97 10.28 6.47
C GLU A 165 -16.89 8.85 5.92
N ALA A 166 -17.67 8.53 4.88
CA ALA A 166 -17.68 7.22 4.23
C ALA A 166 -16.40 6.98 3.37
N GLY A 167 -15.23 7.23 3.96
CA GLY A 167 -13.92 7.12 3.35
C GLY A 167 -13.04 6.09 4.05
N VAL A 168 -12.22 5.41 3.26
CA VAL A 168 -11.02 4.70 3.72
C VAL A 168 -9.86 5.37 3.02
N TRP A 169 -8.89 5.85 3.77
CA TRP A 169 -7.71 6.52 3.24
C TRP A 169 -6.49 5.60 3.34
N ARG A 170 -5.51 5.83 2.48
CA ARG A 170 -4.25 5.08 2.42
C ARG A 170 -3.08 6.04 2.43
N LEU A 171 -2.07 5.74 3.25
CA LEU A 171 -0.75 6.37 3.21
C LEU A 171 0.28 5.27 3.04
N GLY A 172 1.28 5.48 2.19
CA GLY A 172 2.30 4.48 1.91
C GLY A 172 3.12 4.92 0.72
N PRO A 173 4.05 4.09 0.22
CA PRO A 173 4.63 4.35 -1.08
C PRO A 173 3.48 4.60 -2.07
N PRO A 174 3.67 5.50 -3.06
CA PRO A 174 2.75 5.62 -4.17
C PRO A 174 2.35 4.21 -4.54
N GLN A 175 1.05 3.95 -4.60
CA GLN A 175 0.63 2.75 -5.29
C GLN A 175 1.26 2.94 -6.66
N ALA A 176 2.31 2.17 -6.95
CA ALA A 176 2.70 1.98 -8.32
C ALA A 176 1.47 1.27 -8.86
N ASP A 177 0.48 2.05 -9.32
CA ASP A 177 -0.44 1.55 -10.30
C ASP A 177 0.48 0.89 -11.32
N CYS A 178 0.13 -0.32 -11.72
CA CYS A 178 0.89 -1.04 -12.73
C CYS A 178 0.73 -0.27 -14.03
N GLU A 179 1.45 0.84 -14.12
CA GLU A 179 1.17 1.94 -15.01
C GLU A 179 1.70 1.49 -16.35
N VAL A 180 0.74 1.16 -17.20
CA VAL A 180 0.98 0.88 -18.61
C VAL A 180 0.69 2.17 -19.34
N GLN A 181 1.73 2.78 -19.87
CA GLN A 181 1.62 4.04 -20.57
C GLN A 181 2.20 3.87 -21.97
N SER A 182 1.35 4.09 -22.99
CA SER A 182 1.86 4.34 -24.35
C SER A 182 2.59 5.67 -24.35
N TYR A 183 3.77 5.70 -24.95
CA TYR A 183 4.60 6.89 -25.11
C TYR A 183 5.27 6.83 -26.47
N CYS A 184 5.78 7.98 -26.96
CA CYS A 184 6.30 8.07 -28.32
C CYS A 184 5.20 7.73 -29.35
N GLN A 185 5.42 8.02 -30.63
CA GLN A 185 4.46 7.72 -31.68
C GLN A 185 5.13 6.79 -32.68
N GLY A 186 4.43 5.70 -33.01
CA GLY A 186 4.78 4.85 -34.14
C GLY A 186 4.62 5.60 -35.45
N LYS A 187 4.98 4.94 -36.54
CA LYS A 187 4.80 5.52 -37.89
C LYS A 187 3.70 4.79 -38.65
N VAL A 188 3.06 5.52 -39.56
CA VAL A 188 2.04 4.94 -40.44
C VAL A 188 2.68 3.89 -41.34
N HIS A 189 2.17 2.66 -41.31
CA HIS A 189 2.64 1.58 -42.18
C HIS A 189 1.86 1.58 -43.50
N SER A 190 2.29 0.76 -44.47
CA SER A 190 1.68 0.69 -45.80
C SER A 190 0.18 0.33 -45.84
N GLY A 191 -0.37 -0.16 -44.73
CA GLY A 191 -1.81 -0.43 -44.55
C GLY A 191 -2.63 0.80 -44.15
N GLY A 192 -1.99 1.95 -43.88
CA GLY A 192 -2.65 3.22 -43.58
C GLY A 192 -2.92 3.50 -42.09
N SER A 193 -2.57 2.59 -41.19
CA SER A 193 -2.69 2.74 -39.73
C SER A 193 -1.33 2.83 -39.04
N VAL A 194 -1.32 3.10 -37.73
CA VAL A 194 -0.14 3.00 -36.86
C VAL A 194 -0.33 1.78 -35.96
N ALA A 195 0.62 0.85 -36.00
CA ALA A 195 0.58 -0.32 -35.13
C ALA A 195 0.85 0.09 -33.68
N ALA A 196 0.04 -0.42 -32.75
CA ALA A 196 0.10 -0.05 -31.33
C ALA A 196 0.68 -1.18 -30.48
N LEU A 197 1.40 -0.83 -29.42
CA LEU A 197 1.78 -1.75 -28.36
C LEU A 197 0.76 -1.78 -27.24
N THR A 198 0.57 -2.98 -26.70
CA THR A 198 -0.33 -3.22 -25.58
C THR A 198 0.25 -4.23 -24.59
N LEU A 199 -0.23 -4.16 -23.35
CA LEU A 199 0.06 -5.13 -22.30
C LEU A 199 -1.03 -6.21 -22.28
N PHE A 200 -0.59 -7.46 -22.10
CA PHE A 200 -1.45 -8.59 -21.77
C PHE A 200 -1.15 -9.11 -20.36
N GLY A 201 -2.19 -9.37 -19.57
CA GLY A 201 -2.07 -9.74 -18.16
C GLY A 201 -1.74 -8.56 -17.25
N THR A 202 -1.52 -8.84 -15.96
CA THR A 202 -1.09 -7.83 -14.99
C THR A 202 0.38 -8.04 -14.59
N PRO A 203 1.22 -7.00 -14.56
CA PRO A 203 2.67 -7.14 -14.39
C PRO A 203 3.02 -7.20 -12.89
N ASN A 204 2.55 -8.24 -12.20
CA ASN A 204 2.76 -8.50 -10.76
C ASN A 204 3.43 -9.87 -10.52
N VAL A 205 4.04 -10.08 -9.34
CA VAL A 205 4.75 -11.36 -9.07
C VAL A 205 3.81 -12.56 -8.99
N ALA A 206 2.54 -12.33 -8.64
CA ALA A 206 1.56 -13.38 -8.48
C ALA A 206 1.25 -14.12 -9.80
N ASN A 207 1.34 -13.44 -10.94
CA ASN A 207 1.02 -14.02 -12.24
C ASN A 207 2.15 -14.82 -12.91
N GLY A 208 3.39 -14.66 -12.44
CA GLY A 208 4.59 -15.33 -12.99
C GLY A 208 4.99 -14.95 -14.43
N SER A 209 4.11 -14.31 -15.20
CA SER A 209 4.39 -13.80 -16.55
C SER A 209 3.45 -12.65 -16.93
N TYR A 210 3.85 -11.88 -17.94
CA TYR A 210 3.06 -10.84 -18.58
C TYR A 210 3.34 -10.86 -20.08
N GLY A 211 2.49 -10.22 -20.88
CA GLY A 211 2.66 -10.16 -22.32
C GLY A 211 2.83 -8.74 -22.85
N VAL A 212 3.68 -8.59 -23.85
CA VAL A 212 3.79 -7.36 -24.65
C VAL A 212 3.44 -7.73 -26.07
N GLY A 213 2.39 -7.13 -26.62
CA GLY A 213 1.94 -7.43 -27.96
C GLY A 213 1.74 -6.22 -28.84
N ILE A 214 1.66 -6.51 -30.13
CA ILE A 214 1.43 -5.56 -31.20
C ILE A 214 0.04 -5.76 -31.76
N LEU A 215 -0.68 -4.66 -31.97
CA LEU A 215 -1.99 -4.58 -32.60
C LEU A 215 -1.87 -3.79 -33.90
N ASP A 216 -2.78 -4.06 -34.84
CA ASP A 216 -2.92 -3.31 -36.10
C ASP A 216 -1.64 -3.20 -36.92
N ALA A 217 -0.76 -4.21 -36.86
CA ALA A 217 0.36 -4.32 -37.79
C ALA A 217 -0.07 -5.00 -39.09
N LEU A 218 0.88 -5.20 -40.02
CA LEU A 218 0.58 -5.86 -41.28
C LEU A 218 0.28 -7.36 -41.06
N PRO A 219 -0.84 -7.89 -41.60
CA PRO A 219 -1.18 -9.31 -41.54
C PRO A 219 -0.04 -10.22 -42.00
N GLY A 220 0.24 -11.27 -41.22
CA GLY A 220 1.25 -12.28 -41.56
C GLY A 220 2.70 -11.76 -41.58
N SER A 221 2.94 -10.52 -41.14
CA SER A 221 4.29 -9.97 -41.07
C SER A 221 5.06 -10.56 -39.88
N VAL A 222 6.35 -10.18 -39.79
CA VAL A 222 7.24 -10.62 -38.73
C VAL A 222 7.74 -9.40 -37.98
N ALA A 223 7.72 -9.48 -36.66
CA ALA A 223 8.14 -8.45 -35.74
C ALA A 223 9.34 -8.86 -34.88
N ILE A 224 10.02 -7.85 -34.36
CA ILE A 224 11.13 -7.95 -33.41
C ILE A 224 10.94 -6.86 -32.36
N GLY A 225 10.93 -7.26 -31.09
CA GLY A 225 10.82 -6.35 -29.97
C GLY A 225 12.17 -5.96 -29.38
N PHE A 226 12.22 -4.74 -28.87
CA PHE A 226 13.33 -4.22 -28.09
C PHE A 226 12.83 -3.78 -26.72
N GLU A 227 13.61 -4.11 -25.71
CA GLU A 227 13.40 -3.76 -24.32
C GLU A 227 14.56 -2.88 -23.84
N SER A 228 14.26 -1.87 -23.03
CA SER A 228 15.23 -1.07 -22.30
C SER A 228 14.82 -0.87 -20.85
N THR A 229 15.81 -0.80 -19.97
CA THR A 229 15.67 -0.42 -18.55
C THR A 229 16.11 1.01 -18.28
N THR A 230 16.61 1.74 -19.29
CA THR A 230 17.23 3.06 -19.10
C THR A 230 16.29 4.23 -19.36
N GLY A 231 15.32 4.10 -20.26
CA GLY A 231 14.34 5.15 -20.50
C GLY A 231 13.81 5.25 -21.93
N PRO A 232 12.95 6.27 -22.18
CA PRO A 232 12.46 6.59 -23.51
C PRO A 232 13.54 7.29 -24.34
N ASN A 233 13.38 7.25 -25.65
CA ASN A 233 14.25 7.86 -26.64
C ASN A 233 13.42 8.56 -27.71
N THR A 234 14.04 9.48 -28.46
CA THR A 234 13.42 10.24 -29.55
C THR A 234 14.29 10.28 -30.81
N MET A 235 15.22 9.31 -30.94
CA MET A 235 16.15 9.28 -32.06
C MET A 235 15.45 8.92 -33.37
N PRO A 236 15.76 9.59 -34.49
CA PRO A 236 15.26 9.19 -35.80
C PRO A 236 15.71 7.76 -36.16
N LEU A 237 14.79 6.96 -36.68
CA LEU A 237 15.06 5.60 -37.15
C LEU A 237 14.10 5.25 -38.28
N HIS A 238 14.61 4.83 -39.43
CA HIS A 238 13.81 4.33 -40.57
C HIS A 238 12.55 5.17 -40.85
N GLY A 239 12.69 6.49 -41.01
CA GLY A 239 11.56 7.38 -41.32
C GLY A 239 10.58 7.65 -40.16
N GLY A 240 10.84 7.11 -38.96
CA GLY A 240 10.12 7.42 -37.73
C GLY A 240 11.06 7.56 -36.54
N THR A 241 10.63 7.09 -35.36
CA THR A 241 11.34 7.31 -34.09
C THR A 241 11.69 6.00 -33.40
N LEU A 242 12.94 5.85 -32.97
CA LEU A 242 13.36 4.85 -31.99
C LEU A 242 12.98 5.36 -30.60
N CYS A 243 12.00 4.70 -29.99
CA CYS A 243 11.39 5.10 -28.72
C CYS A 243 12.14 4.54 -27.50
N VAL A 244 13.03 3.55 -27.67
CA VAL A 244 13.78 2.93 -26.57
C VAL A 244 15.24 3.37 -26.54
N LEU A 245 15.77 3.66 -25.34
CA LEU A 245 17.14 4.14 -25.14
C LEU A 245 18.11 2.95 -24.93
N PRO A 246 19.32 2.94 -25.52
CA PRO A 246 20.30 1.88 -25.28
C PRO A 246 20.78 1.77 -23.82
N PRO A 247 21.27 0.60 -23.36
CA PRO A 247 21.43 -0.65 -24.10
C PRO A 247 20.09 -1.33 -24.38
N LEU A 248 19.96 -1.88 -25.58
CA LEU A 248 18.73 -2.56 -26.02
C LEU A 248 18.87 -4.06 -25.83
N ASN A 249 17.95 -4.64 -25.07
CA ASN A 249 17.76 -6.09 -25.04
C ASN A 249 16.82 -6.47 -26.19
N ARG A 250 17.29 -7.39 -27.04
CA ARG A 250 16.52 -7.85 -28.21
C ARG A 250 15.66 -9.05 -27.81
N LEU A 251 14.35 -8.95 -28.05
CA LEU A 251 13.41 -10.07 -27.88
C LEU A 251 13.49 -11.04 -29.07
N SER A 252 12.88 -12.22 -28.91
CA SER A 252 12.79 -13.22 -29.98
C SER A 252 12.02 -12.68 -31.19
N VAL A 253 12.14 -13.38 -32.33
CA VAL A 253 11.32 -13.06 -33.50
C VAL A 253 9.87 -13.46 -33.21
N LEU A 254 8.93 -12.58 -33.54
CA LEU A 254 7.50 -12.76 -33.35
C LEU A 254 6.80 -12.83 -34.71
N SER A 255 6.13 -13.93 -35.01
CA SER A 255 5.27 -14.05 -36.19
C SER A 255 3.90 -13.47 -35.88
N LEU A 256 3.38 -12.60 -36.74
CA LEU A 256 2.04 -12.02 -36.59
C LEU A 256 1.01 -12.85 -37.33
N ASP A 257 -0.20 -12.87 -36.81
CA ASP A 257 -1.31 -13.62 -37.39
C ASP A 257 -1.97 -12.89 -38.57
N GLY A 258 -3.06 -13.46 -39.09
CA GLY A 258 -3.81 -12.89 -40.22
C GLY A 258 -4.51 -11.56 -39.94
N SER A 259 -4.52 -11.09 -38.70
CA SER A 259 -5.00 -9.77 -38.30
C SER A 259 -3.87 -8.76 -38.03
N GLY A 260 -2.62 -9.19 -38.14
CA GLY A 260 -1.46 -8.37 -37.76
C GLY A 260 -1.23 -8.32 -36.25
N PHE A 261 -1.79 -9.28 -35.51
CA PHE A 261 -1.63 -9.40 -34.07
C PHE A 261 -0.54 -10.40 -33.70
N GLY A 262 0.15 -10.14 -32.60
CA GLY A 262 1.03 -11.11 -31.95
C GLY A 262 1.54 -10.58 -30.62
N PHE A 263 2.01 -11.46 -29.74
CA PHE A 263 2.57 -11.04 -28.46
C PHE A 263 3.68 -11.96 -27.96
N TYR A 264 4.57 -11.37 -27.17
CA TYR A 264 5.54 -12.10 -26.36
C TYR A 264 4.90 -12.50 -25.04
N THR A 265 5.21 -13.69 -24.53
CA THR A 265 5.05 -14.02 -23.11
C THR A 265 6.41 -13.85 -22.44
N LEU A 266 6.51 -12.87 -21.55
CA LEU A 266 7.73 -12.49 -20.86
C LEU A 266 7.66 -12.93 -19.39
N PRO A 267 8.76 -13.44 -18.82
CA PRO A 267 8.79 -13.89 -17.44
C PRO A 267 8.65 -12.70 -16.48
N MET A 268 7.90 -12.92 -15.40
CA MET A 268 7.84 -12.01 -14.28
C MET A 268 8.74 -12.56 -13.16
N THR A 269 9.61 -11.72 -12.60
CA THR A 269 10.49 -12.11 -11.48
C THR A 269 10.40 -11.10 -10.33
N PRO A 270 10.61 -11.52 -9.06
CA PRO A 270 10.61 -10.60 -7.91
C PRO A 270 11.57 -9.41 -8.05
N ALA A 271 12.69 -9.59 -8.76
CA ALA A 271 13.66 -8.51 -9.01
C ALA A 271 13.13 -7.39 -9.91
N MET A 272 12.00 -7.60 -10.60
CA MET A 272 11.38 -6.59 -11.46
C MET A 272 10.49 -5.63 -10.69
N VAL A 273 9.99 -6.03 -9.51
CA VAL A 273 9.11 -5.21 -8.68
C VAL A 273 9.75 -3.86 -8.38
N GLY A 274 9.03 -2.77 -8.62
CA GLY A 274 9.51 -1.40 -8.43
C GLY A 274 10.39 -0.87 -9.55
N THR A 275 10.66 -1.66 -10.59
CA THR A 275 11.40 -1.20 -11.79
C THR A 275 10.44 -0.81 -12.92
N THR A 276 10.95 -0.08 -13.92
CA THR A 276 10.23 0.23 -15.16
C THR A 276 10.98 -0.35 -16.35
N ARG A 277 10.25 -0.96 -17.29
CA ARG A 277 10.77 -1.40 -18.59
C ARG A 277 10.09 -0.64 -19.72
N TRP A 278 10.83 -0.42 -20.79
CA TRP A 278 10.44 0.36 -21.95
C TRP A 278 10.53 -0.52 -23.19
N TYR A 279 9.46 -0.59 -23.96
CA TYR A 279 9.36 -1.46 -25.14
C TYR A 279 9.08 -0.68 -26.41
N GLN A 280 9.60 -1.19 -27.53
CA GLN A 280 9.17 -0.84 -28.88
C GLN A 280 9.32 -2.07 -29.79
N LEU A 281 8.38 -2.28 -30.71
CA LEU A 281 8.50 -3.32 -31.73
C LEU A 281 8.71 -2.70 -33.12
N LEU A 282 9.53 -3.39 -33.91
CA LEU A 282 9.71 -3.15 -35.33
C LEU A 282 9.10 -4.34 -36.08
N PHE A 283 8.45 -4.09 -37.20
CA PHE A 283 7.90 -5.17 -38.03
C PHE A 283 8.20 -4.97 -39.50
N ARG A 284 8.15 -6.05 -40.26
CA ARG A 284 8.43 -6.03 -41.69
C ARG A 284 7.30 -5.34 -42.46
N ASP A 285 7.63 -4.29 -43.21
CA ASP A 285 6.71 -3.57 -44.08
C ASP A 285 7.39 -3.24 -45.42
N PRO A 286 7.52 -4.20 -46.35
CA PRO A 286 8.26 -4.01 -47.60
C PRO A 286 7.67 -2.92 -48.52
N ALA A 287 6.40 -2.57 -48.31
CA ALA A 287 5.68 -1.59 -49.12
C ALA A 287 5.60 -0.21 -48.43
N ASN A 288 6.36 0.03 -47.35
CA ASN A 288 6.31 1.30 -46.64
C ASN A 288 6.64 2.46 -47.60
N PRO A 289 5.82 3.54 -47.63
CA PRO A 289 6.02 4.66 -48.55
C PRO A 289 7.37 5.38 -48.41
N ASP A 290 8.02 5.29 -47.25
CA ASP A 290 9.34 5.87 -47.02
C ASP A 290 10.51 5.04 -47.60
N GLY A 291 10.22 3.87 -48.18
CA GLY A 291 11.19 2.98 -48.81
C GLY A 291 12.08 2.19 -47.84
N THR A 292 11.83 2.28 -46.52
CA THR A 292 12.68 1.64 -45.50
C THR A 292 12.41 0.14 -45.34
N GLY A 293 11.24 -0.32 -45.75
CA GLY A 293 10.84 -1.72 -45.60
C GLY A 293 10.42 -2.14 -44.18
N ILE A 294 10.28 -1.18 -43.26
CA ILE A 294 10.09 -1.40 -41.82
C ILE A 294 8.89 -0.59 -41.33
N GLY A 295 8.07 -1.17 -40.45
CA GLY A 295 7.08 -0.48 -39.63
C GLY A 295 7.58 -0.32 -38.21
N LEU A 296 7.15 0.76 -37.54
CA LEU A 296 7.51 1.07 -36.14
C LEU A 296 6.24 1.24 -35.31
N THR A 297 6.18 0.57 -34.17
CA THR A 297 5.12 0.83 -33.18
C THR A 297 5.42 2.10 -32.38
N ASP A 298 4.41 2.57 -31.63
CA ASP A 298 4.63 3.38 -30.45
C ASP A 298 5.47 2.64 -29.39
N GLY A 299 5.84 3.36 -28.33
CA GLY A 299 6.52 2.80 -27.19
C GLY A 299 5.55 2.41 -26.08
N LEU A 300 5.86 1.35 -25.33
CA LEU A 300 5.11 0.94 -24.14
C LEU A 300 5.99 0.96 -22.89
N ARG A 301 5.60 1.78 -21.91
CA ARG A 301 6.24 1.87 -20.59
C ARG A 301 5.44 0.99 -19.62
N ILE A 302 6.14 0.11 -18.90
CA ILE A 302 5.53 -0.79 -17.91
C ILE A 302 6.27 -0.64 -16.59
N THR A 303 5.55 -0.25 -15.54
CA THR A 303 6.04 -0.28 -14.15
C THR A 303 5.52 -1.54 -13.46
N PHE A 304 6.42 -2.30 -12.82
CA PHE A 304 6.11 -3.60 -12.23
C PHE A 304 5.77 -3.48 -10.74
N CYS A 305 4.68 -4.14 -10.35
CA CYS A 305 4.14 -4.11 -9.00
C CYS A 305 4.51 -5.39 -8.23
N PRO A 306 4.49 -5.36 -6.89
CA PRO A 306 4.43 -6.58 -6.08
C PRO A 306 3.28 -7.47 -6.56
#